data_AF-A0A6C0HPQ2-F1
#
_entry.id   AF-A0A6C0HPQ2-F1
#
_cell.length_a   1.000
_cell.length_b   1.000
_cell.length_c   1.000
_cell.angle_alpha   90.00
_cell.angle_beta   90.00
_cell.angle_gamma   90.00
#
_symmetry.space_group_name_H-M   'P 1'
#
loop_
_entity.id
_entity.type
_entity.pdbx_description
1 polymer ?
#
loop_
_entity_poly.entity_id
_entity_poly.type
_entity_poly.pdbx_seq_one_letter_code
_entity_poly.pdbx_strand_id
1 'polypeptide(L)'
;MEETPPWLFYIIINDKCTYAGVSPDPIKRLRKHNGEICGGAKYTTSKGPGWKHVCIITGFKTKQQSLQFEWASKHVPPRNNGGIVSRIKKLYILLNREKWTSKSPMSDTVPLEITWHYDCPELNAIDRKVPEYIKDNYKPIINPL
;
A
#
# COMPACT_ATOMS: atom_id res chain seq x y z
N MET A 1 17.71 -18.47 15.66
CA MET A 1 17.83 -17.09 15.15
C MET A 1 16.42 -16.60 14.89
N GLU A 2 15.92 -15.61 15.63
CA GLU A 2 14.62 -15.01 15.32
C GLU A 2 14.75 -14.24 13.99
N GLU A 3 14.04 -14.68 12.95
CA GLU A 3 13.89 -13.89 11.74
C GLU A 3 13.18 -12.58 12.11
N THR A 4 13.81 -11.45 11.82
CA THR A 4 13.16 -10.15 12.02
C THR A 4 11.87 -10.11 11.20
N PRO A 5 10.72 -9.73 11.79
CA PRO A 5 9.45 -9.75 11.08
C PRO A 5 9.53 -8.84 9.84
N PRO A 6 8.99 -9.28 8.70
CA PRO A 6 9.10 -8.55 7.45
C PRO A 6 8.40 -7.19 7.56
N TRP A 7 9.00 -6.15 7.00
CA TRP A 7 8.37 -4.83 6.94
C TRP A 7 7.41 -4.78 5.75
N LEU A 8 6.16 -4.46 6.02
CA LEU A 8 5.07 -4.52 5.04
C LEU A 8 4.57 -3.11 4.76
N PHE A 9 4.36 -2.77 3.50
CA PHE A 9 3.64 -1.54 3.12
C PHE A 9 2.15 -1.84 3.00
N TYR A 10 1.29 -0.92 3.39
CA TYR A 10 -0.16 -1.07 3.24
C TYR A 10 -0.82 0.23 2.84
N ILE A 11 -1.97 0.09 2.17
CA ILE A 11 -2.94 1.16 1.94
C ILE A 11 -4.21 0.78 2.68
N ILE A 12 -4.78 1.74 3.41
CA ILE A 12 -6.07 1.60 4.09
C ILE A 12 -7.03 2.70 3.64
N ILE A 13 -8.33 2.41 3.72
CA ILE A 13 -9.42 3.31 3.35
C ILE A 13 -10.46 3.40 4.48
N ASN A 14 -11.02 4.59 4.67
CA ASN A 14 -12.20 4.85 5.49
C ASN A 14 -13.04 5.90 4.75
N ASP A 15 -14.18 5.51 4.19
CA ASP A 15 -14.98 6.28 3.24
C ASP A 15 -14.13 6.90 2.11
N LYS A 16 -14.07 8.23 2.02
CA LYS A 16 -13.27 8.97 1.03
C LYS A 16 -11.82 9.20 1.48
N CYS A 17 -11.48 8.83 2.72
CA CYS A 17 -10.15 9.01 3.30
C CYS A 17 -9.27 7.80 3.01
N THR A 18 -8.02 8.06 2.65
CA THR A 18 -7.02 7.00 2.45
C THR A 18 -5.76 7.29 3.25
N TYR A 19 -5.06 6.25 3.65
CA TYR A 19 -3.77 6.34 4.33
C TYR A 19 -2.83 5.26 3.80
N ALA A 20 -1.54 5.57 3.75
CA ALA A 20 -0.50 4.63 3.37
C ALA A 20 0.59 4.65 4.45
N GLY A 21 1.05 3.48 4.84
CA GLY A 21 2.02 3.31 5.92
C GLY A 21 2.79 2.01 5.80
N VAL A 22 3.75 1.83 6.70
CA VAL A 22 4.50 0.58 6.85
C VAL A 22 4.39 0.03 8.27
N SER A 23 4.43 -1.29 8.41
CA SER A 23 4.45 -1.96 9.71
C SER A 23 4.95 -3.41 9.58
N PRO A 24 5.62 -3.97 10.59
CA PRO A 24 5.83 -5.42 10.67
C PRO A 24 4.55 -6.20 11.00
N ASP A 25 3.51 -5.52 11.49
CA ASP A 25 2.22 -6.12 11.83
C ASP A 25 1.05 -5.19 11.41
N PRO A 26 0.68 -5.20 10.11
CA PRO A 26 -0.39 -4.37 9.57
C PRO A 26 -1.75 -4.62 10.25
N ILE A 27 -2.01 -5.84 10.71
CA ILE A 27 -3.28 -6.18 11.39
C ILE A 27 -3.37 -5.44 12.72
N LYS A 28 -2.36 -5.56 13.58
CA LYS A 28 -2.29 -4.79 14.82
C LYS A 28 -2.25 -3.29 14.54
N ARG A 29 -1.56 -2.86 13.47
CA ARG A 29 -1.50 -1.45 13.08
C ARG A 29 -2.88 -0.91 12.67
N LEU A 30 -3.70 -1.70 11.97
CA LEU A 30 -5.07 -1.34 11.62
C LEU A 30 -5.94 -1.12 12.86
N ARG A 31 -5.83 -2.01 13.85
CA ARG A 31 -6.54 -1.85 15.14
C ARG A 31 -6.17 -0.55 15.85
N LYS A 32 -4.89 -0.10 15.74
CA LYS A 32 -4.46 1.23 16.21
C LYS A 32 -5.11 2.36 15.43
N HIS A 33 -5.22 2.23 14.11
CA HIS A 33 -5.87 3.23 13.26
C HIS A 33 -7.38 3.33 13.56
N ASN A 34 -8.02 2.21 13.90
CA ASN A 34 -9.42 2.14 14.33
C ASN A 34 -9.65 2.52 15.80
N GLY A 35 -8.61 2.89 16.55
CA GLY A 35 -8.76 3.30 17.95
C GLY A 35 -9.05 2.16 18.93
N GLU A 36 -9.04 0.90 18.50
CA GLU A 36 -9.19 -0.27 19.38
C GLU A 36 -8.01 -0.41 20.35
N ILE A 37 -6.82 0.03 19.91
CA ILE A 37 -5.60 0.07 20.72
C ILE A 37 -4.86 1.38 20.49
N CYS A 38 -4.09 1.82 21.48
CA CYS A 38 -3.42 3.13 21.44
C CYS A 38 -2.29 3.20 20.40
N GLY A 39 -1.94 4.43 20.00
CA GLY A 39 -0.83 4.72 19.08
C GLY A 39 -1.20 4.76 17.60
N GLY A 40 -2.48 4.98 17.27
CA GLY A 40 -2.91 5.30 15.91
C GLY A 40 -2.27 6.60 15.40
N ALA A 41 -2.11 6.75 14.08
CA ALA A 41 -1.64 8.00 13.51
C ALA A 41 -2.67 9.12 13.72
N LYS A 42 -2.24 10.35 14.01
CA LYS A 42 -3.14 11.50 14.26
C LYS A 42 -4.19 11.67 13.17
N TYR A 43 -3.78 11.53 11.90
CA TYR A 43 -4.70 11.63 10.77
C TYR A 43 -5.77 10.54 10.82
N THR A 44 -5.40 9.27 11.02
CA THR A 44 -6.37 8.18 10.98
C THR A 44 -7.34 8.21 12.16
N THR A 45 -6.83 8.53 13.36
CA THR A 45 -7.67 8.64 14.56
C THR A 45 -8.64 9.82 14.46
N SER A 46 -8.25 10.92 13.82
CA SER A 46 -9.15 12.07 13.57
C SER A 46 -10.31 11.78 12.61
N LYS A 47 -10.28 10.65 11.89
CA LYS A 47 -11.37 10.21 11.00
C LYS A 47 -12.30 9.18 11.65
N GLY A 48 -12.01 8.74 12.87
CA GLY A 48 -12.76 7.68 13.53
C GLY A 48 -12.45 6.27 13.01
N PRO A 49 -13.10 5.25 13.60
CA PRO A 49 -12.96 3.86 13.18
C PRO A 49 -13.59 3.61 11.81
N GLY A 50 -13.34 2.42 11.24
CA GLY A 50 -13.86 2.02 9.92
C GLY A 50 -12.78 1.83 8.86
N TRP A 51 -11.51 1.99 9.24
CA TRP A 51 -10.37 1.70 8.36
C TRP A 51 -10.33 0.22 7.98
N LYS A 52 -10.16 -0.04 6.69
CA LYS A 52 -10.00 -1.38 6.10
C LYS A 52 -8.75 -1.41 5.23
N HIS A 53 -8.05 -2.54 5.19
CA HIS A 53 -6.96 -2.75 4.25
C HIS A 53 -7.48 -2.76 2.82
N VAL A 54 -6.82 -2.00 1.95
CA VAL A 54 -7.02 -2.06 0.50
C VAL A 54 -6.08 -3.07 -0.11
N CYS A 55 -4.78 -2.89 0.14
CA CYS A 55 -3.75 -3.82 -0.26
C CYS A 55 -2.62 -3.80 0.76
N ILE A 56 -1.89 -4.92 0.83
CA ILE A 56 -0.66 -5.10 1.58
C ILE A 56 0.42 -5.53 0.58
N ILE A 57 1.60 -4.94 0.68
CA ILE A 57 2.75 -5.22 -0.17
C ILE A 57 3.89 -5.77 0.69
N THR A 58 4.39 -6.92 0.28
CA THR A 58 5.48 -7.66 0.93
C THR A 58 6.74 -7.66 0.05
N GLY A 59 7.80 -8.38 0.45
CA GLY A 59 9.03 -8.53 -0.33
C GLY A 59 10.18 -7.58 0.03
N PHE A 60 9.93 -6.58 0.88
CA PHE A 60 10.98 -5.70 1.39
C PHE A 60 11.96 -6.47 2.28
N LYS A 61 13.25 -6.37 1.97
CA LYS A 61 14.34 -7.02 2.71
C LYS A 61 14.71 -6.25 3.99
N THR A 62 14.44 -4.95 4.01
CA THR A 62 14.75 -4.09 5.16
C THR A 62 13.65 -3.06 5.43
N LYS A 63 13.60 -2.59 6.67
CA LYS A 63 12.77 -1.43 7.06
C LYS A 63 12.99 -0.23 6.14
N GLN A 64 14.26 0.06 5.81
CA GLN A 64 14.62 1.21 4.99
C GLN A 64 13.99 1.14 3.59
N GLN A 65 14.00 -0.03 2.96
CA GLN A 65 13.35 -0.22 1.65
C GLN A 65 11.84 0.08 1.74
N SER A 66 11.16 -0.42 2.79
CA SER A 66 9.73 -0.16 2.99
C SER A 66 9.43 1.34 3.18
N LEU A 67 10.27 2.06 3.93
CA LEU A 67 10.11 3.50 4.16
C LEU A 67 10.37 4.33 2.91
N GLN A 68 11.35 3.94 2.08
CA GLN A 68 11.63 4.59 0.80
C GLN A 68 10.44 4.41 -0.17
N PHE A 69 9.87 3.20 -0.22
CA PHE A 69 8.65 2.92 -0.99
C PHE A 69 7.47 3.75 -0.49
N GLU A 70 7.23 3.78 0.82
CA GLU A 70 6.16 4.57 1.43
C GLU A 70 6.27 6.05 1.08
N TRP A 71 7.48 6.62 1.24
CA TRP A 71 7.74 8.00 0.88
C TRP A 71 7.46 8.23 -0.61
N ALA A 72 7.99 7.39 -1.50
CA ALA A 72 7.79 7.52 -2.93
C ALA A 72 6.29 7.47 -3.30
N SER A 73 5.51 6.58 -2.66
CA SER A 73 4.06 6.45 -2.91
C SER A 73 3.28 7.74 -2.60
N LYS A 74 3.76 8.53 -1.64
CA LYS A 74 3.17 9.82 -1.26
C LYS A 74 3.59 10.97 -2.18
N HIS A 75 4.64 10.79 -2.98
CA HIS A 75 5.26 11.84 -3.80
C HIS A 75 5.12 11.63 -5.32
N VAL A 76 4.36 10.62 -5.76
CA VAL A 76 4.00 10.46 -7.19
C VAL A 76 3.07 11.61 -7.62
N PRO A 77 3.39 12.37 -8.68
CA PRO A 77 2.52 13.40 -9.24
C PRO A 77 1.18 12.84 -9.78
N PRO A 78 0.12 13.65 -9.89
CA PRO A 78 0.00 15.02 -9.38
C PRO A 78 -0.09 15.06 -7.85
N ARG A 79 0.58 16.04 -7.23
CA ARG A 79 0.52 16.25 -5.77
C ARG A 79 -0.88 16.72 -5.37
N ASN A 80 -1.29 16.45 -4.14
CA ASN A 80 -2.61 16.83 -3.58
C ASN A 80 -3.85 16.21 -4.26
N ASN A 81 -3.67 15.32 -5.24
CA ASN A 81 -4.78 14.53 -5.76
C ASN A 81 -5.03 13.29 -4.88
N GLY A 82 -6.13 13.34 -4.10
CA GLY A 82 -6.56 12.33 -3.14
C GLY A 82 -7.50 11.28 -3.72
N GLY A 83 -8.17 10.53 -2.85
CA GLY A 83 -9.09 9.46 -3.22
C GLY A 83 -8.39 8.13 -3.55
N ILE A 84 -9.16 7.04 -3.48
CA ILE A 84 -8.61 5.69 -3.62
C ILE A 84 -8.12 5.40 -5.03
N VAL A 85 -8.89 5.78 -6.06
CA VAL A 85 -8.52 5.61 -7.47
C VAL A 85 -7.18 6.27 -7.78
N SER A 86 -7.01 7.55 -7.40
CA SER A 86 -5.76 8.28 -7.61
C SER A 86 -4.58 7.64 -6.86
N ARG A 87 -4.82 7.14 -5.64
CA ARG A 87 -3.78 6.47 -4.85
C ARG A 87 -3.33 5.16 -5.50
N ILE A 88 -4.26 4.36 -6.01
CA ILE A 88 -3.94 3.11 -6.69
C ILE A 88 -3.28 3.35 -8.04
N LYS A 89 -3.73 4.33 -8.83
CA LYS A 89 -3.02 4.76 -10.06
C LYS A 89 -1.56 5.14 -9.76
N LYS A 90 -1.34 5.92 -8.70
CA LYS A 90 0.01 6.31 -8.26
C LYS A 90 0.84 5.13 -7.79
N LEU A 91 0.22 4.13 -7.14
CA LEU A 91 0.89 2.89 -6.79
C LEU A 91 1.40 2.17 -8.03
N TYR A 92 0.57 1.97 -9.06
CA TYR A 92 1.01 1.33 -10.31
C TYR A 92 2.10 2.12 -11.04
N ILE A 93 2.04 3.45 -11.05
CA ILE A 93 3.14 4.28 -11.56
C ILE A 93 4.44 4.03 -10.77
N LEU A 94 4.36 3.94 -9.44
CA LEU A 94 5.52 3.69 -8.59
C LEU A 94 6.11 2.29 -8.81
N LEU A 95 5.27 1.26 -8.97
CA LEU A 95 5.69 -0.13 -9.20
C LEU A 95 6.48 -0.30 -10.50
N ASN A 96 6.26 0.58 -11.49
CA ASN A 96 6.97 0.58 -12.77
C ASN A 96 8.23 1.45 -12.80
N ARG A 97 8.64 2.06 -11.67
CA ARG A 97 9.90 2.82 -11.63
C ARG A 97 11.08 1.86 -11.49
N GLU A 98 12.19 2.19 -12.16
CA GLU A 98 13.48 1.52 -11.97
C GLU A 98 14.01 1.70 -10.53
N LYS A 99 13.76 2.87 -9.94
CA LYS A 99 14.02 3.18 -8.52
C LYS A 99 12.87 3.98 -7.92
N TRP A 100 12.45 3.64 -6.71
CA TRP A 100 11.43 4.39 -5.97
C TRP A 100 11.91 5.79 -5.54
N THR A 101 13.17 5.87 -5.11
CA THR A 101 13.88 7.10 -4.74
C THR A 101 15.33 7.03 -5.23
N SER A 102 16.05 8.16 -5.26
CA SER A 102 17.47 8.14 -5.68
C SER A 102 18.37 7.23 -4.83
N LYS A 103 18.00 7.01 -3.56
CA LYS A 103 18.74 6.17 -2.60
C LYS A 103 18.12 4.78 -2.38
N SER A 104 17.07 4.41 -3.11
CA SER A 104 16.50 3.05 -3.02
C SER A 104 17.35 2.07 -3.82
N PRO A 105 17.28 0.76 -3.50
CA PRO A 105 17.75 -0.26 -4.43
C PRO A 105 17.03 -0.15 -5.78
N MET A 106 17.57 -0.86 -6.78
CA MET A 106 16.82 -1.12 -8.02
C MET A 106 15.57 -1.92 -7.68
N SER A 107 14.45 -1.53 -8.27
CA SER A 107 13.15 -2.11 -7.94
C SER A 107 13.02 -3.59 -8.33
N ASP A 108 13.76 -4.05 -9.34
CA ASP A 108 13.86 -5.46 -9.76
C ASP A 108 14.55 -6.37 -8.73
N THR A 109 15.41 -5.83 -7.86
CA THR A 109 16.09 -6.58 -6.80
C THR A 109 15.23 -6.84 -5.56
N VAL A 110 14.01 -6.26 -5.52
CA VAL A 110 13.06 -6.42 -4.42
C VAL A 110 11.80 -7.13 -4.95
N PRO A 111 11.58 -8.40 -4.60
CA PRO A 111 10.49 -9.20 -5.14
C PRO A 111 9.16 -8.81 -4.49
N LEU A 112 8.60 -7.67 -4.91
CA LEU A 112 7.35 -7.16 -4.35
C LEU A 112 6.20 -8.11 -4.70
N GLU A 113 5.37 -8.37 -3.69
CA GLU A 113 4.13 -9.11 -3.85
C GLU A 113 2.97 -8.33 -3.24
N ILE A 114 1.89 -8.16 -4.00
CA ILE A 114 0.72 -7.35 -3.65
C ILE A 114 -0.44 -8.28 -3.36
N THR A 115 -1.00 -8.17 -2.16
CA THR A 115 -2.23 -8.85 -1.75
C THR A 115 -3.35 -7.83 -1.58
N TRP A 116 -4.48 -8.06 -2.26
CA TRP A 116 -5.64 -7.18 -2.25
C TRP A 116 -6.71 -7.66 -1.26
N HIS A 117 -7.31 -6.73 -0.53
CA HIS A 117 -8.29 -7.00 0.54
C HIS A 117 -9.56 -6.13 0.42
N TYR A 118 -9.60 -5.21 -0.54
CA TYR A 118 -10.73 -4.35 -0.80
C TYR A 118 -11.12 -4.45 -2.25
N ASP A 119 -12.38 -4.79 -2.48
CA ASP A 119 -12.98 -4.75 -3.80
C ASP A 119 -13.75 -3.45 -3.98
N CYS A 120 -13.56 -2.83 -5.13
CA CYS A 120 -14.03 -1.49 -5.44
C CYS A 120 -14.14 -1.39 -6.96
N PRO A 121 -15.36 -1.39 -7.51
CA PRO A 121 -15.58 -1.31 -8.96
C PRO A 121 -14.85 -0.15 -9.63
N GLU A 122 -14.64 0.95 -8.91
CA GLU A 122 -13.90 2.13 -9.38
C GLU A 122 -12.42 1.83 -9.69
N LEU A 123 -11.88 0.73 -9.17
CA LEU A 123 -10.52 0.28 -9.47
C LEU A 123 -10.44 -0.64 -10.70
N ASN A 124 -11.58 -1.07 -11.27
CA ASN A 124 -11.61 -1.97 -12.42
C ASN A 124 -11.07 -1.32 -13.70
N ALA A 125 -11.21 0.00 -13.81
CA ALA A 125 -10.75 0.78 -14.97
C ALA A 125 -9.29 1.26 -14.86
N ILE A 126 -8.55 0.87 -13.82
CA ILE A 126 -7.14 1.24 -13.66
C ILE A 126 -6.27 0.31 -14.50
N ASP A 127 -5.31 0.85 -15.25
CA ASP A 127 -4.24 0.05 -15.86
C ASP A 127 -3.34 -0.50 -14.76
N ARG A 128 -3.29 -1.84 -14.67
CA ARG A 128 -2.61 -2.60 -13.61
C ARG A 128 -1.31 -3.25 -14.09
N LYS A 129 -0.75 -2.78 -15.20
CA LYS A 129 0.52 -3.32 -15.70
C LYS A 129 1.62 -3.16 -14.65
N VAL A 130 2.27 -4.26 -14.31
CA VAL A 130 3.46 -4.29 -13.45
C VAL A 130 4.60 -5.04 -14.16
N PRO A 131 5.87 -4.76 -13.83
CA PRO A 131 7.00 -5.55 -14.30
C PRO A 131 6.89 -7.02 -13.88
N GLU A 132 7.45 -7.95 -14.67
CA GLU A 132 7.35 -9.40 -14.46
C GLU A 132 7.90 -9.88 -13.11
N TYR A 133 8.85 -9.13 -12.52
CA TYR A 133 9.43 -9.43 -11.21
C TYR A 133 8.51 -9.07 -10.03
N ILE A 134 7.34 -8.46 -10.28
CA ILE A 134 6.34 -8.12 -9.26
C ILE A 134 5.15 -9.08 -9.39
N LYS A 135 4.76 -9.69 -8.27
CA LYS A 135 3.55 -10.50 -8.19
C LYS A 135 2.36 -9.63 -7.78
N ASP A 136 1.44 -9.38 -8.71
CA ASP A 136 0.17 -8.69 -8.42
C ASP A 136 -0.96 -9.73 -8.30
N ASN A 137 -1.37 -10.05 -7.07
CA ASN A 137 -2.42 -11.05 -6.81
C ASN A 137 -3.83 -10.46 -6.87
N TYR A 138 -4.07 -9.45 -7.72
CA TYR A 138 -5.40 -8.90 -7.90
C TYR A 138 -6.34 -9.93 -8.55
N LYS A 139 -7.51 -10.11 -7.93
CA LYS A 139 -8.58 -10.94 -8.47
C LYS A 139 -9.82 -10.07 -8.64
N PRO A 140 -10.18 -9.64 -9.87
CA PRO A 140 -11.44 -8.96 -10.07
C PRO A 140 -12.59 -9.92 -9.75
N ILE A 141 -13.63 -9.44 -9.07
CA ILE A 141 -14.88 -10.18 -9.01
C ILE A 141 -15.49 -10.12 -10.41
N ILE A 142 -15.40 -11.23 -11.14
CA ILE A 142 -16.23 -11.44 -12.32
C ILE A 142 -17.61 -11.72 -11.76
N ASN A 143 -18.51 -10.73 -11.79
CA ASN A 143 -19.93 -11.03 -11.61
C ASN A 143 -20.32 -11.98 -12.76
N PRO A 144 -20.75 -13.22 -12.49
CA PRO A 144 -21.35 -14.02 -13.54
C PRO A 144 -22.60 -13.27 -14.02
N LEU A 145 -22.68 -13.09 -15.34
CA LEU A 145 -23.89 -12.61 -16.03
C LEU A 145 -25.08 -13.51 -15.68
#